data_AF-A0A645CH53-F1
#
_entry.id   AF-A0A645CH53-F1
#
_cell.length_a   1.000
_cell.length_b   1.000
_cell.length_c   1.000
_cell.angle_alpha   90.00
_cell.angle_beta   90.00
_cell.angle_gamma   90.00
#
_symmetry.space_group_name_H-M   'P 1'
#
loop_
_entity.id
_entity.type
_entity.pdbx_description
1 polymer ?
#
loop_
_entity_poly.entity_id
_entity_poly.type
_entity_poly.pdbx_seq_one_letter_code
_entity_poly.pdbx_strand_id
1 'polypeptide(L)'
;MICAFIFESVTLASIKSAAVPIAYGGFFSVGLAYTFQVIGQKNSRPAVAAIVLSLESVTAAIGGALMLKESLGARGVIGCVLIFAGIIASQLKTIALSEAGIKNK
;
A
#
# COMPACT_ATOMS: atom_id res chain seq x y z
N MET A 1 12.23 -2.38 17.12
CA MET A 1 13.15 -3.53 17.20
C MET A 1 13.65 -3.77 18.63
N ILE A 2 14.12 -2.74 19.35
CA ILE A 2 14.64 -2.88 20.74
C ILE A 2 13.58 -3.38 21.74
N CYS A 3 12.32 -2.93 21.64
CA CYS A 3 11.25 -3.39 22.55
C CYS A 3 10.85 -4.87 22.39
N ALA A 4 11.04 -5.45 21.20
CA ALA A 4 10.67 -6.84 20.91
C ALA A 4 11.61 -7.83 21.61
N PHE A 5 12.91 -7.53 21.66
CA PHE A 5 13.90 -8.37 22.35
C PHE A 5 13.72 -8.42 23.88
N ILE A 6 13.01 -7.46 24.46
CA ILE A 6 12.82 -7.34 25.92
C ILE A 6 11.54 -8.07 26.37
N PHE A 7 10.52 -8.16 25.50
CA PHE A 7 9.19 -8.66 25.87
C PHE A 7 8.77 -9.95 25.15
N GLU A 8 9.44 -10.34 24.07
CA GLU A 8 9.04 -11.49 23.25
C GLU A 8 10.00 -12.67 23.47
N SER A 9 9.46 -13.83 23.87
CA SER A 9 10.23 -15.07 23.97
C SER A 9 10.43 -15.62 22.55
N VAL A 10 11.49 -15.18 21.87
CA VAL A 10 11.86 -15.65 20.53
C VAL A 10 12.24 -17.13 20.60
N THR A 11 11.24 -17.98 20.49
CA THR A 11 11.37 -19.42 20.42
C THR A 11 11.55 -19.83 18.96
N LEU A 12 12.44 -20.80 18.71
CA LEU A 12 12.68 -21.36 17.37
C LEU A 12 11.40 -21.91 16.70
N ALA A 13 10.40 -22.30 17.50
CA ALA A 13 9.08 -22.70 17.03
C ALA A 13 8.29 -21.55 16.38
N SER A 14 8.29 -20.36 16.98
CA SER A 14 7.60 -19.17 16.44
C SER A 14 8.22 -18.70 15.13
N ILE A 15 9.55 -18.79 14.99
CA ILE A 15 10.24 -18.47 13.73
C ILE A 15 9.80 -19.44 12.61
N LYS A 16 9.77 -20.75 12.89
CA LYS A 16 9.30 -21.73 11.90
C LYS A 16 7.84 -21.53 11.53
N SER A 17 6.99 -21.18 12.50
CA SER A 17 5.57 -20.91 12.25
C SER A 17 5.34 -19.61 11.48
N ALA A 18 6.19 -18.61 11.64
CA ALA A 18 6.12 -17.34 10.92
C ALA A 18 6.74 -17.42 9.51
N ALA A 19 7.67 -18.35 9.27
CA ALA A 19 8.37 -18.48 8.00
C ALA A 19 7.41 -18.70 6.80
N VAL A 20 6.38 -19.53 6.98
CA VAL A 20 5.38 -19.82 5.95
C VAL A 20 4.54 -18.58 5.59
N PRO A 21 3.86 -17.89 6.52
CA PRO A 21 3.12 -16.68 6.20
C PRO A 21 4.01 -15.54 5.67
N ILE A 22 5.25 -15.41 6.14
CA ILE A 22 6.19 -14.41 5.61
C ILE A 22 6.58 -14.74 4.16
N ALA A 23 6.91 -16.00 3.86
CA ALA A 23 7.26 -16.42 2.50
C ALA A 23 6.07 -16.25 1.55
N TYR A 24 4.86 -16.66 1.98
CA TYR A 24 3.65 -16.50 1.19
C TYR A 24 3.30 -15.02 0.95
N GLY A 25 3.29 -14.21 2.01
CA GLY A 25 3.03 -12.78 1.91
C GLY A 25 4.08 -12.05 1.09
N GLY A 26 5.36 -12.36 1.28
CA GLY A 26 6.46 -11.75 0.52
C GLY A 26 6.42 -12.12 -0.96
N PHE A 27 6.24 -13.40 -1.29
CA PHE A 27 6.24 -13.84 -2.68
C PHE A 27 5.02 -13.35 -3.45
N PHE A 28 3.80 -13.52 -2.90
CA PHE A 28 2.58 -13.15 -3.61
C PHE A 28 2.30 -11.65 -3.55
N SER A 29 2.43 -11.00 -2.39
CA SER A 29 2.16 -9.57 -2.25
C SER A 29 3.31 -8.76 -2.85
N VAL A 30 4.54 -8.92 -2.36
CA VAL A 30 5.64 -8.05 -2.79
C VAL A 30 6.23 -8.50 -4.13
N GLY A 31 6.40 -9.81 -4.33
CA GLY A 31 6.98 -10.36 -5.55
C GLY A 31 6.04 -10.21 -6.74
N LEU A 32 4.91 -10.93 -6.72
CA LEU A 32 4.01 -10.99 -7.87
C LEU A 32 3.16 -9.73 -8.03
N ALA A 33 2.50 -9.25 -6.97
CA ALA A 33 1.56 -8.14 -7.10
C ALA A 33 2.24 -6.84 -7.53
N TYR A 34 3.34 -6.43 -6.88
CA TYR A 34 4.07 -5.22 -7.31
C TYR A 34 4.70 -5.36 -8.70
N THR A 35 5.16 -6.54 -9.08
CA THR A 35 5.70 -6.74 -10.44
C THR A 35 4.61 -6.51 -11.48
N PHE A 36 3.42 -7.08 -11.30
CA PHE A 36 2.29 -6.85 -12.20
C PHE A 36 1.80 -5.40 -12.15
N GLN A 37 1.83 -4.77 -10.98
CA GLN A 37 1.47 -3.36 -10.83
C GLN A 37 2.41 -2.45 -11.65
N VAL A 38 3.72 -2.67 -11.58
CA VAL A 38 4.71 -1.92 -12.37
C VAL A 38 4.53 -2.18 -13.86
N ILE A 39 4.30 -3.43 -14.27
CA ILE A 39 4.08 -3.79 -15.68
C ILE A 39 2.80 -3.12 -16.23
N GLY A 40 1.71 -3.12 -15.46
CA GLY A 40 0.44 -2.48 -15.85
C GLY A 40 0.50 -0.96 -15.87
N GLN A 41 1.28 -0.36 -14.96
CA GLN A 41 1.47 1.10 -14.90
C GLN A 41 2.47 1.61 -15.95
N LYS A 42 3.39 0.76 -16.45
CA LYS A 42 4.46 1.14 -17.41
C LYS A 42 3.96 1.83 -18.67
N ASN A 43 2.82 1.40 -19.21
CA ASN A 43 2.24 1.96 -20.45
C ASN A 43 1.02 2.86 -20.20
N SER A 44 0.66 3.11 -18.94
CA SER A 44 -0.52 3.89 -18.58
C SER A 44 -0.17 5.37 -18.37
N ARG A 45 -1.11 6.26 -18.71
CA ARG A 45 -0.97 7.69 -18.42
C ARG A 45 -0.82 7.90 -16.90
N PRO A 46 0.02 8.83 -16.43
CA PRO A 46 0.26 9.06 -15.00
C PRO A 46 -1.01 9.25 -14.17
N ALA A 47 -2.04 9.87 -14.76
CA ALA A 47 -3.35 10.03 -14.13
C ALA A 47 -4.06 8.70 -13.85
N VAL A 48 -4.04 7.75 -14.80
CA VAL A 48 -4.71 6.44 -14.66
C VAL A 48 -3.95 5.57 -13.66
N ALA A 49 -2.62 5.58 -13.70
CA ALA A 49 -1.78 4.82 -12.74
C ALA A 49 -2.04 5.25 -11.29
N ALA A 50 -2.17 6.56 -11.04
CA ALA A 50 -2.43 7.09 -9.70
C ALA A 50 -3.84 6.77 -9.19
N ILE A 51 -4.85 6.74 -10.07
CA ILE A 51 -6.20 6.31 -9.70
C ILE A 51 -6.20 4.83 -9.30
N VAL A 52 -5.47 3.98 -10.03
CA VAL A 52 -5.36 2.55 -9.68
C VAL A 52 -4.64 2.36 -8.34
N LEU A 53 -3.55 3.07 -8.09
CA LEU A 53 -2.80 3.01 -6.84
C LEU A 53 -3.63 3.49 -5.63
N SER A 54 -4.47 4.51 -5.82
CA SER A 54 -5.36 5.00 -4.75
C SER A 54 -6.51 4.02 -4.45
N LEU A 55 -7.04 3.34 -5.48
CA LEU A 55 -8.07 2.31 -5.33
C LEU A 55 -7.55 1.02 -4.68
N GLU A 56 -6.27 0.69 -4.86
CA GLU A 56 -5.63 -0.44 -4.19
C GLU A 56 -5.74 -0.33 -2.66
N SER A 57 -5.47 0.86 -2.11
CA SER A 57 -5.55 1.11 -0.66
C SER A 57 -6.96 0.97 -0.12
N VAL A 58 -7.98 1.42 -0.86
CA VAL A 58 -9.40 1.26 -0.50
C VAL A 58 -9.80 -0.22 -0.53
N THR A 59 -9.38 -0.94 -1.56
CA THR A 59 -9.65 -2.39 -1.70
C THR A 59 -8.95 -3.19 -0.60
N ALA A 60 -7.71 -2.83 -0.25
CA ALA A 60 -6.97 -3.44 0.85
C ALA A 60 -7.64 -3.19 2.21
N ALA A 61 -8.17 -1.98 2.45
CA ALA A 61 -8.91 -1.66 3.66
C ALA A 61 -10.22 -2.46 3.77
N ILE A 62 -10.98 -2.57 2.68
CA ILE A 62 -12.22 -3.37 2.64
C ILE A 62 -11.90 -4.87 2.79
N GLY A 63 -10.90 -5.36 2.07
CA GLY A 63 -10.44 -6.75 2.15
C GLY A 63 -9.95 -7.10 3.56
N GLY A 64 -9.21 -6.20 4.20
CA GLY A 64 -8.81 -6.31 5.60
C GLY A 64 -10.01 -6.38 6.54
N ALA A 65 -10.99 -5.47 6.39
CA ALA A 65 -12.21 -5.49 7.20
C ALA A 65 -13.00 -6.80 7.07
N LEU A 66 -13.11 -7.34 5.86
CA LEU A 66 -13.87 -8.56 5.56
C LEU A 66 -13.12 -9.85 5.96
N MET A 67 -11.83 -9.95 5.64
CA MET A 67 -11.02 -11.16 5.87
C MET A 67 -10.56 -11.29 7.33
N LEU A 68 -10.14 -10.20 7.98
CA LEU A 68 -9.68 -10.25 9.38
C LEU A 68 -10.85 -10.17 10.38
N LYS A 69 -12.07 -9.84 9.94
CA LYS A 69 -13.24 -9.52 10.79
C LYS A 69 -12.97 -8.41 11.83
N GLU A 70 -11.88 -7.68 11.67
CA GLU A 70 -11.55 -6.54 12.51
C GLU A 70 -12.28 -5.31 11.96
N SER A 71 -13.15 -4.73 12.80
CA SER A 71 -13.79 -3.45 12.46
C SER A 71 -12.70 -2.40 12.42
N LEU A 72 -12.47 -1.78 11.25
CA LEU A 72 -11.69 -0.55 11.17
C LEU A 72 -12.39 0.49 12.05
N GLY A 73 -11.94 0.62 13.30
CA GLY A 73 -12.42 1.66 14.19
C GLY A 73 -12.27 3.04 13.55
N ALA A 74 -12.96 4.05 14.08
CA ALA A 74 -13.00 5.40 13.49
C ALA A 74 -11.60 5.96 13.11
N ARG A 75 -10.55 5.60 13.85
CA ARG A 75 -9.16 5.97 13.58
C ARG A 75 -8.61 5.39 12.26
N GLY A 76 -8.95 4.14 11.93
CA GLY A 76 -8.52 3.49 10.68
C GLY A 76 -9.18 4.12 9.46
N VAL A 77 -10.46 4.48 9.57
CA VAL A 77 -11.18 5.20 8.51
C VAL A 77 -10.59 6.58 8.28
N ILE A 78 -10.31 7.34 9.35
CA ILE A 78 -9.66 8.66 9.25
C ILE A 78 -8.29 8.54 8.58
N GLY A 79 -7.49 7.55 8.95
CA GLY A 79 -6.18 7.29 8.32
C GLY A 79 -6.31 6.99 6.82
N CYS A 80 -7.29 6.17 6.43
CA CYS A 80 -7.55 5.84 5.03
C CYS A 80 -7.94 7.10 4.21
N VAL A 81 -8.82 7.95 4.77
CA VAL A 81 -9.22 9.23 4.15
C VAL A 81 -8.04 10.19 4.01
N LEU A 82 -7.18 10.29 5.03
CA LEU A 82 -5.99 11.15 4.98
C LEU A 82 -4.99 10.72 3.91
N ILE A 83 -4.71 9.41 3.80
CA ILE A 83 -3.83 8.87 2.75
C ILE A 83 -4.41 9.16 1.37
N PHE A 84 -5.71 8.88 1.17
CA PHE A 84 -6.38 9.14 -0.10
C PHE A 84 -6.34 10.63 -0.48
N ALA A 85 -6.65 11.52 0.47
CA ALA A 85 -6.59 12.96 0.27
C ALA A 85 -5.17 13.44 -0.07
N GLY A 86 -4.15 12.91 0.61
CA GLY A 86 -2.75 13.21 0.34
C GLY A 86 -2.30 12.80 -1.07
N ILE A 87 -2.72 11.61 -1.52
CA ILE A 87 -2.43 11.13 -2.89
C ILE A 87 -3.05 12.08 -3.92
N ILE A 88 -4.33 12.43 -3.77
CA ILE A 88 -5.02 13.35 -4.70
C ILE A 88 -4.35 14.73 -4.71
N ALA A 89 -4.02 15.29 -3.55
CA ALA A 89 -3.33 16.58 -3.46
C ALA A 89 -1.95 16.56 -4.15
N SER A 90 -1.18 15.48 -4.00
CA SER A 90 0.11 15.30 -4.66
C SER A 90 -0.01 15.17 -6.17
N GLN A 91 -1.05 14.48 -6.66
CA GLN A 91 -1.33 14.37 -8.09
C GLN A 91 -1.69 15.72 -8.71
N LEU A 92 -2.50 16.54 -8.04
CA LEU A 92 -2.83 17.89 -8.52
C LEU A 92 -1.59 18.77 -8.67
N LYS A 93 -0.67 18.72 -7.70
CA LYS A 93 0.60 19.44 -7.77
C LYS A 93 1.48 18.92 -8.92
N THR A 94 1.59 17.61 -9.08
CA THR A 94 2.41 16.99 -10.12
C THR A 94 1.87 17.30 -11.52
N ILE A 95 0.55 17.26 -11.70
CA ILE A 95 -0.09 17.63 -12.97
C ILE A 95 0.12 19.13 -13.27
N ALA A 96 -0.07 20.01 -12.29
CA ALA A 96 0.16 21.45 -12.45
C ALA A 96 1.62 21.79 -12.80
N LEU A 97 2.59 21.09 -12.18
CA LEU A 97 4.01 21.23 -12.50
C LEU A 97 4.35 20.65 -13.89
N SER A 98 3.68 19.56 -14.31
CA SER A 98 3.82 19.00 -15.65
C SER A 98 3.32 19.96 -16.73
N GLU A 99 2.23 20.69 -16.50
CA GLU A 99 1.74 21.71 -17.45
C GLU A 99 2.65 22.95 -17.50
N ALA A 100 3.25 23.35 -16.38
CA ALA A 100 4.22 24.44 -16.33
C ALA A 100 5.52 24.12 -17.11
N GLY A 101 5.92 22.84 -17.18
CA GLY A 101 7.07 22.38 -17.98
C GLY A 101 6.81 22.31 -19.48
N ILE A 102 5.55 22.15 -19.92
CA ILE A 102 5.14 22.15 -21.34
C ILE A 102 5.02 23.59 -21.88
N LYS A 103 4.67 24.57 -21.02
CA LYS A 103 4.52 25.97 -21.42
C LYS A 103 5.86 26.72 -21.61
N ASN A 104 6.99 26.09 -21.31
CA ASN A 104 8.34 26.66 -21.47
C ASN A 104 9.13 26.01 -22.61
N LYS A 105 8.43 25.46 -23.61
CA LYS A 105 9.02 25.02 -24.87
C LYS A 105 8.25 25.62 -26.05
#